data_AF-A0A2I1ENK6-F1
#
_entry.id   AF-A0A2I1ENK6-F1
#
_cell.length_a   1.000
_cell.length_b   1.000
_cell.length_c   1.000
_cell.angle_alpha   90.00
_cell.angle_beta   90.00
_cell.angle_gamma   90.00
#
_symmetry.space_group_name_H-M   'P 1'
#
loop_
_entity.id
_entity.type
_entity.pdbx_description
1 polymer ?
#
loop_
_entity_poly.entity_id
_entity_poly.type
_entity_poly.pdbx_seq_one_letter_code
_entity_poly.pdbx_strand_id
1 'polypeptide(L)'
;MKSKAYLKKVTILREFHNWQNIIKFYGLTNDGKKWYLVITEWAEHGNLREFYINNKDSFNPKLKLRFSLDIACGLNFLRTVEILHHGIKAENVLITHNNTATKIEEFVANDNFIKVKL
;
A
#
# COMPACT_ATOMS: atom_id res chain seq x y z
N MET A 1 -5.57 20.85 12.87
CA MET A 1 -4.13 20.68 12.57
C MET A 1 -3.78 19.21 12.74
N LYS A 2 -3.24 18.51 11.73
CA LYS A 2 -2.80 17.10 11.90
C LYS A 2 -1.54 17.06 12.77
N SER A 3 -1.38 15.99 13.55
CA SER A 3 -0.31 15.87 14.55
C SER A 3 1.08 15.77 13.91
N LYS A 4 2.16 16.12 14.64
CA LYS A 4 3.54 15.88 14.20
C LYS A 4 3.80 14.44 13.72
N ALA A 5 3.14 13.47 14.35
CA ALA A 5 3.22 12.06 13.97
C ALA A 5 2.72 11.80 12.54
N TYR A 6 1.71 12.55 12.08
CA TYR A 6 1.20 12.45 10.72
C TYR A 6 2.23 12.89 9.67
N LEU A 7 2.85 14.05 9.89
CA LEU A 7 3.87 14.58 8.98
C LEU A 7 5.10 13.67 8.93
N LYS A 8 5.53 13.11 10.08
CA LYS A 8 6.62 12.13 10.14
C LYS A 8 6.35 10.93 9.23
N LYS A 9 5.13 10.36 9.28
CA LYS A 9 4.75 9.21 8.42
C LYS A 9 4.78 9.56 6.93
N VAL A 10 4.25 10.72 6.54
CA VAL A 10 4.24 11.17 5.13
C VAL A 10 5.66 11.38 4.62
N THR A 11 6.55 11.97 5.43
CA THR A 11 7.96 12.15 5.05
C THR A 11 8.63 10.80 4.84
N ILE A 12 8.48 9.85 5.78
CA ILE A 12 9.06 8.51 5.63
C ILE A 12 8.57 7.85 4.34
N LEU A 13 7.27 7.83 4.06
CA LEU A 13 6.74 7.20 2.84
C LEU A 13 7.29 7.82 1.54
N ARG A 14 7.63 9.12 1.53
CA ARG A 14 8.29 9.76 0.36
C ARG A 14 9.74 9.33 0.19
N GLU A 15 10.49 9.20 1.28
CA GLU A 15 11.90 8.83 1.23
C GLU A 15 12.10 7.39 0.73
N PHE A 16 11.16 6.49 1.05
CA PHE A 16 11.27 5.06 0.74
C PHE A 16 10.51 4.60 -0.52
N HIS A 17 10.38 5.50 -1.51
CA HIS A 17 9.70 5.25 -2.78
C HIS A 17 10.30 4.13 -3.66
N ASN A 18 11.48 3.61 -3.31
CA ASN A 18 12.16 2.54 -4.05
C ASN A 18 12.03 1.16 -3.37
N TRP A 19 11.28 1.04 -2.27
CA TRP A 19 11.16 -0.22 -1.56
C TRP A 19 10.10 -1.13 -2.20
N GLN A 20 10.51 -2.31 -2.67
CA GLN A 20 9.70 -3.16 -3.56
C GLN A 20 8.36 -3.65 -2.97
N ASN A 21 8.26 -3.82 -1.65
CA ASN A 21 7.05 -4.33 -0.99
C ASN A 21 6.24 -3.24 -0.26
N ILE A 22 6.55 -1.98 -0.51
CA ILE A 22 5.78 -0.83 -0.04
C ILE A 22 5.26 -0.10 -1.28
N ILE A 23 3.97 0.19 -1.29
CA ILE A 23 3.38 0.92 -2.41
C ILE A 23 4.08 2.28 -2.54
N LYS A 24 4.52 2.61 -3.76
CA LYS A 24 5.19 3.88 -4.01
C LYS A 24 4.23 5.04 -3.76
N PHE A 25 4.62 5.92 -2.84
CA PHE A 25 3.87 7.12 -2.48
C PHE A 25 4.44 8.33 -3.21
N TYR A 26 3.60 9.05 -3.94
CA TYR A 26 4.01 10.23 -4.69
C TYR A 26 3.72 11.53 -3.94
N GLY A 27 2.66 11.57 -3.13
CA GLY A 27 2.30 12.78 -2.41
C GLY A 27 0.86 12.84 -1.95
N LEU A 28 0.48 14.02 -1.47
CA LEU A 28 -0.88 14.39 -1.13
C LEU A 28 -1.34 15.50 -2.07
N THR A 29 -2.60 15.46 -2.49
CA THR A 29 -3.26 16.57 -3.20
C THR A 29 -4.56 16.94 -2.50
N ASN A 30 -5.15 18.08 -2.82
CA ASN A 30 -6.44 18.53 -2.28
C ASN A 30 -7.35 18.86 -3.46
N ASP A 31 -8.53 18.26 -3.53
CA ASP A 31 -9.50 18.47 -4.62
C ASP A 31 -10.57 19.53 -4.27
N GLY A 32 -10.38 20.27 -3.18
CA GLY A 32 -11.30 21.28 -2.66
C GLY A 32 -12.48 20.72 -1.87
N LYS A 33 -12.74 19.40 -1.93
CA LYS A 33 -13.83 18.72 -1.19
C LYS A 33 -13.31 17.85 -0.06
N LYS A 34 -12.14 17.24 -0.26
CA LYS A 34 -11.44 16.39 0.70
C LYS A 34 -10.10 17.01 1.05
N TRP A 35 -9.80 17.00 2.34
CA TRP A 35 -8.66 17.75 2.85
C TRP A 35 -7.33 17.24 2.29
N TYR A 36 -7.19 15.95 2.01
CA TYR A 36 -6.03 15.37 1.30
C TYR A 36 -6.39 14.04 0.62
N LEU A 37 -6.15 13.92 -0.69
CA LEU A 37 -6.14 12.67 -1.46
C LEU A 37 -4.70 12.15 -1.57
N VAL A 38 -4.51 10.86 -1.31
CA VAL A 38 -3.20 10.23 -1.39
C VAL A 38 -2.91 9.76 -2.81
N ILE A 39 -1.74 10.12 -3.33
CA ILE A 39 -1.26 9.74 -4.64
C ILE A 39 -0.25 8.60 -4.48
N THR A 40 -0.54 7.45 -5.09
CA THR A 40 0.33 6.26 -5.10
C THR A 40 0.48 5.69 -6.50
N GLU A 41 1.46 4.80 -6.69
CA GLU A 41 1.52 3.99 -7.91
C GLU A 41 0.22 3.22 -8.15
N TRP A 42 -0.08 3.03 -9.42
CA TRP A 42 -1.23 2.26 -9.85
C TRP A 42 -1.00 0.77 -9.57
N ALA A 43 -1.94 0.15 -8.87
CA ALA A 43 -1.98 -1.29 -8.64
C ALA A 43 -2.98 -1.93 -9.61
N GLU A 44 -2.47 -2.48 -10.72
CA GLU A 44 -3.27 -3.00 -11.83
C GLU A 44 -4.28 -4.07 -11.42
N HIS A 45 -3.93 -4.87 -10.42
CA HIS A 45 -4.79 -5.98 -10.00
C HIS A 45 -5.58 -5.68 -8.71
N GLY A 46 -5.66 -4.41 -8.31
CA GLY A 46 -6.46 -3.99 -7.15
C GLY A 46 -5.84 -4.41 -5.84
N ASN A 47 -6.70 -4.68 -4.83
CA ASN A 47 -6.24 -5.21 -3.55
C ASN A 47 -6.23 -6.75 -3.52
N LEU A 48 -5.54 -7.35 -2.54
CA LEU A 48 -5.37 -8.80 -2.44
C LEU A 48 -6.70 -9.54 -2.27
N ARG A 49 -7.71 -8.92 -1.64
CA ARG A 49 -9.05 -9.51 -1.50
C ARG A 49 -9.71 -9.65 -2.87
N GLU A 50 -9.76 -8.57 -3.64
CA GLU A 50 -10.29 -8.56 -5.02
C GLU A 50 -9.49 -9.51 -5.91
N PHE A 51 -8.16 -9.47 -5.82
CA PHE A 51 -7.28 -10.35 -6.57
C PHE A 51 -7.62 -11.82 -6.32
N TYR A 52 -7.75 -12.21 -5.05
CA TYR A 52 -8.06 -13.58 -4.66
C TYR A 52 -9.43 -14.03 -5.18
N ILE A 53 -10.45 -13.18 -5.06
CA ILE A 53 -11.81 -13.49 -5.53
C ILE A 53 -11.81 -13.70 -7.05
N ASN A 54 -11.12 -12.83 -7.80
CA ASN A 54 -11.11 -12.86 -9.27
C ASN A 54 -10.19 -13.94 -9.86
N ASN A 55 -9.24 -14.46 -9.09
CA ASN A 55 -8.21 -15.40 -9.56
C ASN A 55 -8.17 -16.70 -8.74
N LYS A 56 -9.28 -17.08 -8.11
CA LYS A 56 -9.33 -18.17 -7.12
C LYS A 56 -8.71 -19.48 -7.64
N ASP A 57 -8.99 -19.83 -8.90
CA ASP A 57 -8.54 -21.08 -9.51
C ASP A 57 -7.05 -21.04 -9.92
N SER A 58 -6.52 -19.87 -10.23
CA SER A 58 -5.10 -19.66 -10.56
C SER A 58 -4.23 -19.30 -9.34
N PHE A 59 -4.85 -19.09 -8.16
CA PHE A 59 -4.18 -18.75 -6.91
C PHE A 59 -3.51 -19.96 -6.23
N ASN A 60 -2.51 -20.51 -6.92
CA ASN A 60 -1.77 -21.70 -6.51
C ASN A 60 -0.86 -21.46 -5.28
N PRO A 61 -0.34 -22.53 -4.64
CA PRO A 61 0.51 -22.41 -3.45
C PRO A 61 1.79 -21.58 -3.66
N LYS A 62 2.39 -21.62 -4.86
CA LYS A 62 3.59 -20.82 -5.17
C LYS A 62 3.28 -19.33 -5.13
N LEU A 63 2.14 -18.92 -5.67
CA LEU A 63 1.69 -17.54 -5.65
C LEU A 63 1.34 -17.07 -4.23
N LYS A 64 0.69 -17.92 -3.43
CA LYS A 64 0.43 -17.67 -2.00
C LYS A 64 1.71 -17.42 -1.23
N LEU A 65 2.72 -18.29 -1.37
CA LEU A 65 4.01 -18.16 -0.71
C LEU A 65 4.72 -16.86 -1.10
N ARG A 66 4.71 -16.50 -2.40
CA ARG A 66 5.30 -15.25 -2.87
C ARG A 66 4.63 -14.04 -2.21
N PHE A 67 3.29 -13.99 -2.23
CA PHE A 67 2.56 -12.87 -1.62
C PHE A 67 2.77 -12.82 -0.10
N SER A 68 2.84 -13.96 0.58
CA SER A 68 3.16 -14.00 2.01
C SER A 68 4.56 -13.44 2.31
N LEU A 69 5.55 -13.79 1.50
CA LEU A 69 6.91 -13.25 1.63
C LEU A 69 6.94 -11.74 1.40
N ASP A 70 6.31 -11.28 0.32
CA ASP A 70 6.20 -9.86 -0.01
C ASP A 70 5.55 -9.06 1.13
N ILE A 71 4.45 -9.56 1.68
CA ILE A 71 3.76 -8.95 2.83
C ILE A 71 4.67 -8.92 4.06
N ALA A 72 5.38 -10.01 4.35
CA ALA A 72 6.31 -10.08 5.47
C ALA A 72 7.46 -9.06 5.31
N CYS A 73 8.03 -8.93 4.11
CA CYS A 73 9.05 -7.93 3.79
C CYS A 73 8.54 -6.51 3.99
N GLY A 74 7.33 -6.20 3.52
CA GLY A 74 6.70 -4.89 3.74
C GLY A 74 6.45 -4.59 5.23
N LEU A 75 5.97 -5.56 6.00
CA LEU A 75 5.78 -5.42 7.44
C LEU A 75 7.10 -5.25 8.21
N ASN A 76 8.14 -5.99 7.82
CA ASN A 76 9.47 -5.84 8.39
C ASN A 76 10.01 -4.44 8.14
N PHE A 77 9.88 -3.93 6.91
CA PHE A 77 10.25 -2.56 6.60
C PHE A 77 9.52 -1.55 7.50
N LEU A 78 8.18 -1.62 7.58
CA LEU A 78 7.39 -0.70 8.42
C LEU A 78 7.83 -0.73 9.88
N ARG A 79 8.16 -1.92 10.41
CA ARG A 79 8.74 -2.07 11.74
C ARG A 79 10.07 -1.33 11.89
N THR A 80 10.98 -1.44 10.92
CA THR A 80 12.30 -0.77 10.98
C THR A 80 12.20 0.75 11.00
N VAL A 81 11.15 1.32 10.41
CA VAL A 81 10.91 2.78 10.39
C VAL A 81 9.92 3.24 11.47
N GLU A 82 9.63 2.37 12.45
CA GLU A 82 8.73 2.63 13.58
C GLU A 82 7.30 3.05 13.16
N ILE A 83 6.86 2.58 11.98
CA ILE A 83 5.50 2.77 11.52
C ILE A 83 4.69 1.53 11.86
N LEU A 84 3.74 1.70 12.78
CA LEU A 84 2.76 0.67 13.08
C LEU A 84 1.63 0.71 12.04
N HIS A 85 1.40 -0.43 11.39
CA HIS A 85 0.39 -0.60 10.32
C HIS A 85 -1.05 -0.54 10.84
N HIS A 86 -1.29 -1.00 12.08
CA HIS A 86 -2.59 -1.02 12.79
C HIS A 86 -3.76 -1.81 12.15
N GLY A 87 -3.66 -2.25 10.90
CA GLY A 87 -4.70 -3.02 10.21
C GLY A 87 -4.17 -3.94 9.13
N ILE A 88 -3.60 -5.09 9.51
CA ILE A 88 -3.19 -6.12 8.54
C ILE A 88 -4.45 -6.80 8.01
N LYS A 89 -4.91 -6.35 6.86
CA LYS A 89 -6.08 -6.88 6.14
C LYS A 89 -5.76 -7.00 4.65
N ALA A 90 -6.45 -7.87 3.93
CA ALA A 90 -6.22 -8.13 2.51
C ALA A 90 -6.54 -6.90 1.63
N GLU A 91 -7.46 -6.06 2.09
CA GLU A 91 -7.85 -4.79 1.48
C GLU A 91 -6.70 -3.76 1.52
N ASN A 92 -5.78 -3.91 2.48
CA ASN A 92 -4.59 -3.06 2.66
C ASN A 92 -3.32 -3.69 2.06
N VAL A 93 -3.48 -4.58 1.10
CA VAL A 93 -2.39 -5.16 0.30
C VAL A 93 -2.75 -4.93 -1.15
N LEU A 94 -1.94 -4.14 -1.86
CA LEU A 94 -2.15 -3.85 -3.27
C LEU A 94 -1.31 -4.78 -4.13
N ILE A 95 -1.83 -5.14 -5.31
CA ILE A 95 -1.17 -6.06 -6.23
C ILE A 95 -0.86 -5.32 -7.54
N THR A 96 0.43 -5.15 -7.83
CA THR A 96 0.95 -4.50 -9.05
C THR A 96 0.91 -5.44 -10.25
N HIS A 97 1.07 -4.93 -11.48
CA HIS A 97 1.13 -5.73 -12.71
C HIS A 97 2.15 -6.88 -12.67
N ASN A 98 3.27 -6.70 -11.97
CA ASN A 98 4.30 -7.74 -11.79
C ASN A 98 3.88 -8.86 -10.84
N ASN A 99 2.64 -8.85 -10.35
CA ASN A 99 2.17 -9.71 -9.26
C ASN A 99 3.10 -9.62 -8.04
N THR A 100 3.41 -8.40 -7.63
CA THR A 100 4.09 -8.10 -6.37
C THR A 100 3.04 -7.63 -5.38
N ALA A 101 3.03 -8.20 -4.18
CA ALA A 101 2.18 -7.69 -3.10
C ALA A 101 2.89 -6.52 -2.40
N THR A 102 2.20 -5.38 -2.33
CA THR A 102 2.74 -4.18 -1.69
C THR A 102 1.83 -3.75 -0.54
N LYS A 103 2.43 -3.36 0.57
CA LYS A 103 1.70 -2.87 1.74
C LYS A 103 1.37 -1.40 1.56
N ILE A 104 0.14 -1.06 1.93
CA ILE A 104 -0.32 0.33 2.06
C ILE A 104 -0.66 0.58 3.53
N GLU A 105 -0.18 1.69 4.09
CA GLU A 105 -0.49 2.10 5.45
C GLU A 105 -2.00 2.42 5.58
N GLU A 106 -2.59 2.07 6.72
CA GLU A 106 -4.02 2.28 6.99
C GLU A 106 -4.43 3.78 6.95
N PHE A 107 -3.49 4.68 7.23
CA PHE A 107 -3.71 6.13 7.03
C PHE A 107 -4.02 6.47 5.56
N VAL A 108 -3.35 5.78 4.63
CA VAL A 108 -3.60 5.91 3.20
C VAL A 108 -4.88 5.16 2.84
N ALA A 109 -5.21 4.09 3.57
CA ALA A 109 -6.28 3.15 3.26
C ALA A 109 -7.73 3.70 3.33
N ASN A 110 -7.95 4.82 4.00
CA ASN A 110 -9.29 5.38 4.23
C ASN A 110 -9.79 6.17 3.01
N ASP A 111 -10.54 5.52 2.11
CA ASP A 111 -11.50 6.04 1.09
C ASP A 111 -11.14 7.31 0.27
N ASN A 112 -9.87 7.71 0.25
CA ASN A 112 -9.40 9.01 -0.27
C ASN A 112 -8.16 8.85 -1.15
N PHE A 113 -8.19 7.92 -2.10
CA PHE A 113 -7.04 7.65 -2.97
C PHE A 113 -7.27 8.17 -4.37
N ILE A 114 -6.23 8.79 -4.92
CA ILE A 114 -6.07 8.91 -6.37
C ILE A 114 -4.95 7.96 -6.74
N LYS A 115 -5.28 6.90 -7.48
CA LYS A 115 -4.30 6.01 -8.08
C LYS A 115 -3.86 6.61 -9.41
N VAL A 116 -2.55 6.80 -9.61
CA VAL A 116 -2.02 7.44 -10.83
C VAL A 116 -1.22 6.42 -11.63
N LYS A 117 -1.55 6.30 -12.91
CA LYS A 117 -0.74 5.60 -13.89
C LYS A 117 0.19 6.63 -14.53
N LEU A 118 1.48 6.58 -14.18
CA LEU A 118 2.53 7.39 -14.82
C LEU A 118 3.03 6.70 -16.09
#